data_AF-A0A660LWJ8-F1
#
_entry.id   AF-A0A660LWJ8-F1
#
_cell.length_a   1.000
_cell.length_b   1.000
_cell.length_c   1.000
_cell.angle_alpha   90.00
_cell.angle_beta   90.00
_cell.angle_gamma   90.00
#
_symmetry.space_group_name_H-M   'P 1'
#
loop_
_entity.id
_entity.type
_entity.pdbx_description
1 polymer ?
#
loop_
_entity_poly.entity_id
_entity_poly.type
_entity_poly.pdbx_seq_one_letter_code
_entity_poly.pdbx_strand_id
1 'polypeptide(L)' 'LSHFDKSELDEIINIKNQVDLPVWCMAIGANRAELNENALKTAEFAIKYGFNYSERIHIRLWSDKEGV' A
#
# COMPACT_ATOMS: atom_id res chain seq x y z
N LEU A 1 1.38 -3.60 -8.35
CA LEU A 1 2.61 -4.31 -7.91
C LEU A 1 3.49 -4.74 -9.12
N SER A 2 3.49 -4.01 -10.23
CA SER A 2 4.20 -4.41 -11.47
C SER A 2 5.71 -4.17 -11.46
N HIS A 3 6.25 -3.58 -10.40
CA HIS A 3 7.68 -3.46 -10.12
C HIS A 3 7.85 -3.23 -8.61
N PHE A 4 7.68 -4.28 -7.80
CA PHE A 4 8.13 -4.25 -6.41
C PHE A 4 9.38 -5.12 -6.40
N ASP A 5 10.55 -4.50 -6.29
CA ASP A 5 11.80 -5.25 -6.34
C ASP A 5 11.97 -6.00 -5.02
N LYS A 6 12.50 -7.22 -5.07
CA LYS A 6 12.77 -8.02 -3.88
C LYS A 6 13.72 -7.26 -2.93
N SER A 7 14.60 -6.43 -3.52
CA SER A 7 15.51 -5.54 -2.80
C SER A 7 14.78 -4.54 -1.88
N GLU A 8 13.68 -3.94 -2.33
CA GLU A 8 12.91 -2.93 -1.55
C GLU A 8 12.23 -3.56 -0.34
N LEU A 9 11.65 -4.76 -0.50
CA LEU A 9 11.05 -5.49 0.61
C LEU A 9 12.09 -5.89 1.65
N ASP A 10 13.25 -6.37 1.21
CA ASP A 10 14.35 -6.75 2.11
C ASP A 10 14.83 -5.53 2.92
N GLU A 11 14.88 -4.35 2.32
CA GLU A 11 15.22 -3.09 3.00
C GLU A 11 14.17 -2.70 4.05
N ILE A 12 12.87 -2.77 3.71
CA ILE A 12 11.77 -2.48 4.66
C ILE A 12 11.83 -3.44 5.85
N ILE A 13 12.05 -4.73 5.61
CA ILE A 13 12.17 -5.75 6.68
C ILE A 13 13.40 -5.46 7.55
N ASN A 14 14.53 -5.11 6.95
CA ASN A 14 15.74 -4.76 7.68
C ASN A 14 15.53 -3.57 8.61
N ILE A 15 14.87 -2.49 8.14
CA ILE A 15 14.55 -1.32 8.96
C ILE A 15 13.60 -1.72 10.10
N LYS A 16 12.50 -2.43 9.78
CA LYS A 16 11.51 -2.88 10.79
C LYS A 16 12.13 -3.77 11.88
N ASN A 17 13.18 -4.53 11.58
CA ASN A 17 13.86 -5.33 12.60
C ASN A 17 14.75 -4.50 13.54
N GLN A 18 15.07 -3.25 13.16
CA GLN A 18 15.87 -2.33 13.97
C GLN A 18 15.00 -1.34 14.76
N VAL A 19 13.75 -1.12 14.35
CA VAL A 19 12.81 -0.20 15.01
C VAL A 19 11.44 -0.84 15.23
N ASP A 20 10.88 -0.70 16.43
CA ASP A 20 9.54 -1.20 16.74
C ASP A 20 8.46 -0.20 16.27
N LEU A 21 8.25 -0.16 14.95
CA LEU A 21 7.25 0.69 14.30
C LEU A 21 6.40 -0.11 13.31
N PRO A 22 5.10 0.21 13.19
CA PRO A 22 4.22 -0.43 12.23
C PRO A 22 4.55 0.00 10.80
N VAL A 23 4.53 -0.97 9.87
CA VAL A 23 4.60 -0.72 8.43
C VAL A 23 3.18 -0.65 7.89
N TRP A 24 2.88 0.36 7.08
CA TRP A 24 1.57 0.56 6.47
C TRP A 24 1.66 0.44 4.95
N CYS A 25 0.83 -0.42 4.39
CA CYS A 25 0.67 -0.60 2.96
C CYS A 25 -0.59 0.12 2.48
N MET A 26 -0.51 0.66 1.27
CA MET A 26 -1.61 1.39 0.65
C MET A 26 -1.62 1.07 -0.84
N ALA A 27 -2.80 0.78 -1.38
CA ALA A 27 -2.92 0.46 -2.80
C ALA A 27 -2.51 1.66 -3.66
N ILE A 28 -1.88 1.37 -4.79
CA ILE A 28 -1.57 2.36 -5.81
C ILE A 28 -2.77 2.52 -6.76
N GLY A 29 -2.99 3.72 -7.25
CA GLY A 29 -3.99 4.04 -8.26
C GLY A 29 -4.25 5.55 -8.28
N ALA A 30 -4.40 6.13 -9.47
CA ALA A 30 -4.70 7.55 -9.65
C ALA A 30 -6.20 7.87 -9.54
N ASN A 31 -7.05 6.87 -9.79
CA ASN A 31 -8.50 6.96 -9.73
C ASN A 31 -9.08 5.74 -9.01
N ARG A 32 -10.40 5.74 -8.81
CA ARG A 32 -11.10 4.68 -8.07
C ARG A 32 -10.96 3.29 -8.72
N ALA A 33 -10.92 3.22 -10.05
CA ALA A 33 -10.83 1.95 -10.77
C ALA A 33 -9.46 1.31 -10.58
N GLU A 34 -8.38 2.07 -10.77
CA GLU A 34 -7.01 1.60 -10.54
C GLU A 34 -6.77 1.24 -9.07
N LEU A 35 -7.33 2.01 -8.15
CA LEU A 35 -7.24 1.71 -6.72
C LEU A 35 -7.92 0.37 -6.40
N ASN A 36 -9.09 0.11 -6.98
CA ASN A 36 -9.82 -1.15 -6.81
C ASN A 36 -9.04 -2.36 -7.34
N GLU A 37 -8.38 -2.22 -8.48
CA GLU A 37 -7.60 -3.30 -9.09
C GLU A 37 -6.44 -3.77 -8.18
N ASN A 38 -5.88 -2.84 -7.41
CA ASN A 38 -4.72 -3.10 -6.55
C ASN A 38 -5.07 -3.37 -5.08
N ALA A 39 -6.25 -2.94 -4.61
CA ALA A 39 -6.65 -2.98 -3.20
C ALA A 39 -6.50 -4.38 -2.57
N LEU A 40 -7.09 -5.40 -3.19
CA LEU A 40 -7.05 -6.76 -2.66
C LEU A 40 -5.61 -7.29 -2.58
N LYS A 41 -4.83 -7.12 -3.65
CA LYS A 41 -3.43 -7.58 -3.71
C LYS A 41 -2.58 -6.90 -2.63
N THR A 42 -2.80 -5.60 -2.38
CA THR A 42 -2.10 -4.88 -1.31
C THR A 42 -2.52 -5.34 0.08
N ALA A 43 -3.80 -5.62 0.31
CA ALA A 43 -4.29 -6.16 1.58
C ALA A 43 -3.70 -7.55 1.86
N GLU A 44 -3.72 -8.44 0.87
CA GLU A 44 -3.11 -9.78 0.96
C GLU A 44 -1.60 -9.71 1.21
N PHE A 45 -0.90 -8.77 0.57
CA PHE A 45 0.51 -8.49 0.83
C PHE A 45 0.75 -8.04 2.27
N ALA A 46 -0.05 -7.10 2.78
CA ALA A 46 0.08 -6.61 4.14
C ALA A 46 -0.10 -7.75 5.17
N ILE A 47 -1.14 -8.58 4.97
CA ILE A 47 -1.40 -9.77 5.80
C ILE A 47 -0.20 -10.72 5.79
N LYS A 48 0.34 -11.02 4.60
CA LYS A 48 1.46 -11.96 4.43
C LYS A 48 2.71 -11.58 5.25
N TYR A 49 3.01 -10.28 5.37
CA TYR A 49 4.22 -9.79 6.04
C TYR A 49 3.97 -9.20 7.44
N GLY A 50 2.74 -9.28 7.95
CA GLY A 50 2.37 -8.69 9.24
C GLY A 50 2.43 -7.16 9.24
N PHE A 51 2.15 -6.55 8.09
CA PHE A 51 2.00 -5.10 7.92
C PHE A 51 0.53 -4.71 8.05
N ASN A 52 0.28 -3.43 8.24
CA ASN A 52 -1.07 -2.88 8.29
C ASN A 52 -1.53 -2.44 6.90
N TYR A 53 -2.82 -2.53 6.63
CA TYR A 53 -3.43 -1.99 5.42
C TYR A 53 -4.09 -0.64 5.69
N SER A 54 -3.92 0.31 4.77
CA SER A 54 -4.57 1.62 4.77
C SER A 54 -5.14 1.96 3.40
N GLU A 55 -6.17 2.78 3.39
CA GLU A 55 -6.90 3.19 2.19
C GLU A 55 -6.49 4.58 1.69
N ARG A 56 -6.51 4.81 0.37
CA ARG A 56 -6.48 6.16 -0.22
C ARG A 56 -7.88 6.76 -0.18
N ILE A 57 -8.30 7.22 1.01
CA ILE A 57 -9.66 7.71 1.24
C ILE A 57 -10.07 8.80 0.24
N HIS A 58 -9.15 9.71 -0.10
CA HIS A 58 -9.40 10.74 -1.12
C HIS A 58 -9.86 10.14 -2.45
N ILE A 59 -9.09 9.20 -2.99
CA ILE A 59 -9.35 8.55 -4.27
C ILE A 59 -10.58 7.63 -4.18
N ARG A 60 -10.77 6.99 -3.02
CA ARG A 60 -11.94 6.16 -2.74
C ARG A 60 -13.24 6.96 -2.82
N LEU A 61 -13.27 8.17 -2.25
CA LEU A 61 -14.46 9.00 -2.14
C LEU A 61 -14.66 9.91 -3.35
N TRP A 62 -13.58 10.51 -3.86
CA TRP A 62 -13.63 11.56 -4.89
C TRP A 62 -12.86 11.23 -6.18
N SER A 63 -12.29 10.03 -6.29
CA SER A 63 -11.48 9.64 -7.46
C SER A 63 -10.31 10.61 -7.66
N ASP A 64 -10.13 11.08 -8.89
CA ASP A 64 -9.11 12.01 -9.38
C ASP A 64 -9.54 13.48 -9.28
N LYS A 65 -10.63 13.77 -8.54
CA LYS A 65 -11.08 15.16 -8.35
C LYS A 65 -10.13 15.91 -7.41
N GLU A 66 -9.63 17.04 -7.89
CA GLU A 66 -8.81 17.98 -7.12
C GLU A 66 -9.68 19.00 -6.35
N GLY A 67 -9.16 19.53 -5.24
CA GLY A 67 -9.80 20.61 -4.49
C GLY A 67 -11.05 20.23 -3.69
N VAL A 68 -11.16 18.96 -3.28
CA VAL A 68 -12.20 18.44 -2.38
C VAL A 68 -11.73 18.37 -0.94
#